data_AF-A0A835XPG4-F1
#
_entry.id   AF-A0A835XPG4-F1
#
_cell.length_a   1.000
_cell.length_b   1.000
_cell.length_c   1.000
_cell.angle_alpha   90.00
_cell.angle_beta   90.00
_cell.angle_gamma   90.00
#
_symmetry.space_group_name_H-M   'P 1'
#
loop_
_entity.id
_entity.type
_entity.pdbx_description
1 polymer ?
#
loop_
_entity_poly.entity_id
_entity_poly.type
_entity_poly.pdbx_seq_one_letter_code
_entity_poly.pdbx_strand_id
1 'polypeptide(L)'
;MWSCRRQSLLQRLLSLLASAILLTGGHEALATEGPEVKDDPALPLVWLEVAVNGTALGRMEVLLLEREAPLAAENFRLLCTGELGKNAKGQLRHFKGSYFYRIVDDFIDQTGAEADGAFDEPFRCDPGGLELKHTHKGLLSMAHTGPNTNGGHFSIMMGPAHHLDGKHVIFGQIIKGMEIAEAVNRLAKTAPDGRLKWSKMAQITDAGQIRRGSWHLTKHFKEAIAAEKNRIAWRNKQPREELGRLRQLYDDQSLPMVYFDIALNGTFIGRIDMVLFVREAPLAAESFRLMCSGEEGLVPQGKQGAGKPYSYKGMHFYRIIHNFIDQGGMGLPSPLGGEHRDDPGGLRLNHSRMGLLSIANAQASHNTNHFSIMMSPQPHLNGKMVVFGEIVDGHNVALEMNAITLGRPKRECVDCKEAQVIACGQYRRGSAWDEQRVQETIRAERERLKKGEPLPGIWG
;
A
#
# COMPACT_ATOMS: atom_id res chain seq x y z
N MET A 1 43.47 -50.99 10.23
CA MET A 1 44.56 -51.33 9.27
C MET A 1 44.05 -52.43 8.37
N TRP A 2 44.18 -52.29 7.03
CA TRP A 2 43.97 -53.34 6.00
C TRP A 2 42.54 -53.95 5.93
N SER A 3 42.02 -54.60 4.87
CA SER A 3 42.13 -54.53 3.38
C SER A 3 40.90 -55.35 2.84
N CYS A 4 40.52 -55.51 1.55
CA CYS A 4 40.87 -54.98 0.22
C CYS A 4 39.58 -55.10 -0.64
N ARG A 5 39.05 -54.04 -1.30
CA ARG A 5 39.28 -53.61 -2.71
C ARG A 5 39.13 -54.67 -3.83
N ARG A 6 38.43 -54.24 -4.91
CA ARG A 6 38.30 -54.80 -6.29
C ARG A 6 37.21 -55.86 -6.49
N GLN A 7 36.23 -55.77 -7.42
CA GLN A 7 36.09 -55.24 -8.81
C GLN A 7 36.15 -56.34 -9.89
N SER A 8 35.00 -56.70 -10.47
CA SER A 8 34.72 -56.70 -11.93
C SER A 8 33.21 -56.97 -12.13
N LEU A 9 32.40 -56.09 -12.72
CA LEU A 9 32.36 -55.61 -14.11
C LEU A 9 31.94 -56.67 -15.15
N LEU A 10 30.83 -56.32 -15.82
CA LEU A 10 30.45 -56.60 -17.22
C LEU A 10 29.88 -57.99 -17.60
N GLN A 11 28.73 -57.89 -18.28
CA GLN A 11 28.20 -58.78 -19.33
C GLN A 11 27.58 -60.12 -18.85
N ARG A 12 26.39 -60.56 -19.29
CA ARG A 12 25.41 -60.24 -20.37
C ARG A 12 24.09 -61.00 -20.02
N LEU A 13 22.89 -60.83 -20.59
CA LEU A 13 22.16 -59.83 -21.41
C LEU A 13 20.67 -60.29 -21.48
N LEU A 14 19.79 -59.46 -22.07
CA LEU A 14 18.38 -59.67 -22.52
C LEU A 14 17.32 -59.05 -21.57
N SER A 15 16.68 -57.88 -21.81
CA SER A 15 16.13 -57.21 -23.02
C SER A 15 14.86 -57.90 -23.57
N LEU A 16 13.70 -57.28 -23.88
CA LEU A 16 13.15 -55.91 -23.90
C LEU A 16 11.65 -55.99 -23.48
N LEU A 17 10.88 -54.96 -23.08
CA LEU A 17 10.41 -53.71 -23.75
C LEU A 17 9.83 -52.79 -22.62
N ALA A 18 10.16 -51.51 -22.46
CA ALA A 18 9.74 -50.32 -23.26
C ALA A 18 8.20 -50.08 -23.24
N SER A 19 7.62 -48.93 -22.83
CA SER A 19 8.17 -47.57 -22.66
C SER A 19 7.43 -46.68 -21.62
N ALA A 20 8.22 -45.89 -20.89
CA ALA A 20 8.12 -44.42 -20.65
C ALA A 20 6.80 -43.73 -20.20
N ILE A 21 6.82 -43.21 -18.97
CA ILE A 21 6.22 -41.91 -18.58
C ILE A 21 7.30 -41.10 -17.84
N LEU A 22 7.39 -39.79 -18.10
CA LEU A 22 8.47 -38.93 -17.59
C LEU A 22 8.35 -38.68 -16.08
N LEU A 23 9.45 -38.89 -15.35
CA LEU A 23 9.69 -38.29 -14.04
C LEU A 23 10.57 -37.04 -14.19
N THR A 24 10.01 -35.97 -14.73
CA THR A 24 10.57 -34.62 -14.53
C THR A 24 10.21 -34.17 -13.13
N GLY A 25 11.05 -34.51 -12.15
CA GLY A 25 10.97 -33.96 -10.81
C GLY A 25 11.22 -32.46 -10.87
N GLY A 26 10.14 -31.68 -10.91
CA GLY A 26 10.21 -30.23 -10.80
C GLY A 26 10.75 -29.88 -9.42
N HIS A 27 11.95 -29.29 -9.37
CA HIS A 27 12.22 -28.35 -8.29
C HIS A 27 11.20 -27.22 -8.46
N GLU A 28 10.34 -27.02 -7.45
CA GLU A 28 9.59 -25.79 -7.35
C GLU A 28 10.60 -24.64 -7.30
N ALA A 29 10.57 -23.79 -8.34
CA ALA A 29 11.41 -22.62 -8.37
C ALA A 29 10.98 -21.70 -7.23
N LEU A 30 11.87 -21.50 -6.24
CA LEU A 30 11.76 -20.31 -5.39
C LEU A 30 11.73 -19.10 -6.32
N ALA A 31 10.80 -18.18 -6.06
CA ALA A 31 10.59 -17.00 -6.89
C ALA A 31 11.80 -16.05 -6.84
N THR A 32 12.77 -16.31 -7.73
CA THR A 32 13.53 -15.26 -8.42
C THR A 32 12.51 -14.56 -9.34
N GLU A 33 12.43 -13.24 -9.45
CA GLU A 33 13.48 -12.27 -9.75
C GLU A 33 13.09 -10.87 -9.20
N GLY A 34 14.01 -9.91 -9.27
CA GLY A 34 13.63 -8.49 -9.21
C GLY A 34 12.87 -8.05 -10.46
N PRO A 35 12.42 -6.79 -10.53
CA PRO A 35 12.01 -6.25 -11.82
C PRO A 35 13.24 -6.23 -12.74
N GLU A 36 13.29 -7.12 -13.75
CA GLU A 36 14.32 -7.09 -14.79
C GLU A 36 13.96 -5.98 -15.81
N VAL A 37 14.16 -4.73 -15.41
CA VAL A 37 13.68 -3.57 -16.17
C VAL A 37 14.51 -3.36 -17.44
N LYS A 38 14.02 -3.90 -18.55
CA LYS A 38 14.51 -3.59 -19.90
C LYS A 38 14.15 -2.16 -20.28
N ASP A 39 14.94 -1.55 -21.16
CA ASP A 39 14.77 -0.15 -21.61
C ASP A 39 13.47 0.05 -22.41
N ASP A 40 12.34 0.22 -21.70
CA ASP A 40 11.01 0.46 -22.27
C ASP A 40 10.90 1.93 -22.72
N PRO A 41 10.78 2.23 -24.02
CA PRO A 41 10.65 3.59 -24.53
C PRO A 41 9.34 4.28 -24.14
N ALA A 42 8.37 3.57 -23.56
CA ALA A 42 7.14 4.14 -23.02
C ALA A 42 7.26 4.65 -21.57
N LEU A 43 8.33 4.30 -20.85
CA LEU A 43 8.55 4.74 -19.47
C LEU A 43 9.37 6.05 -19.42
N PRO A 44 9.15 6.93 -18.41
CA PRO A 44 9.95 8.15 -18.27
C PRO A 44 11.42 7.86 -17.98
N LEU A 45 12.31 8.45 -18.78
CA LEU A 45 13.77 8.35 -18.62
C LEU A 45 14.34 9.68 -18.14
N VAL A 46 15.03 9.67 -17.00
CA VAL A 46 15.71 10.83 -16.41
C VAL A 46 17.20 10.60 -16.29
N TRP A 47 17.96 11.66 -16.01
CA TRP A 47 19.41 11.59 -15.89
C TRP A 47 19.94 12.44 -14.74
N LEU A 48 21.06 12.00 -14.18
CA LEU A 48 21.81 12.67 -13.12
C LEU A 48 23.28 12.75 -13.54
N GLU A 49 23.85 13.94 -13.57
CA GLU A 49 25.29 14.14 -13.71
C GLU A 49 25.95 14.25 -12.35
N VAL A 50 27.05 13.53 -12.14
CA VAL A 50 27.71 13.41 -10.84
C VAL A 50 29.18 13.79 -10.93
N ALA A 51 29.67 14.52 -9.94
CA ALA A 51 31.07 14.81 -9.72
C ALA A 51 31.50 14.44 -8.30
N VAL A 52 32.80 14.21 -8.11
CA VAL A 52 33.45 14.07 -6.80
C VAL A 52 34.59 15.08 -6.74
N ASN A 53 34.61 15.91 -5.70
CA ASN A 53 35.62 16.96 -5.52
C ASN A 53 35.77 17.89 -6.76
N GLY A 54 34.66 18.20 -7.43
CA GLY A 54 34.64 18.99 -8.67
C GLY A 54 35.10 18.26 -9.94
N THR A 55 35.56 17.01 -9.84
CA THR A 55 35.90 16.17 -11.01
C THR A 55 34.66 15.39 -11.44
N ALA A 56 34.20 15.61 -12.67
CA ALA A 56 33.05 14.89 -13.23
C ALA A 56 33.33 13.38 -13.33
N LEU A 57 32.41 12.57 -12.81
CA LEU A 57 32.40 11.11 -13.01
C LEU A 57 31.61 10.72 -14.25
N GLY A 58 30.57 11.48 -14.61
CA GLY A 58 29.74 11.27 -15.79
C GLY A 58 28.25 11.38 -15.51
N ARG A 59 27.43 10.72 -16.34
CA ARG A 59 25.97 10.73 -16.28
C ARG A 59 25.39 9.34 -16.04
N MET A 60 24.50 9.23 -15.06
CA MET A 60 23.60 8.09 -14.88
C MET A 60 22.29 8.34 -15.62
N GLU A 61 21.74 7.31 -16.28
CA GLU A 61 20.39 7.32 -16.85
C GLU A 61 19.48 6.37 -16.04
N VAL A 62 18.33 6.87 -15.61
CA VAL A 62 17.38 6.17 -14.71
C VAL A 62 16.01 6.09 -15.34
N LEU A 63 15.51 4.87 -15.52
CA LEU A 63 14.16 4.60 -15.99
C LEU A 63 13.20 4.57 -14.78
N LEU A 64 12.05 5.25 -14.89
CA LEU A 64 11.08 5.40 -13.80
C LEU A 64 9.88 4.46 -13.98
N LEU A 65 9.53 3.76 -12.91
CA LEU A 65 8.46 2.76 -12.86
C LEU A 65 7.11 3.45 -12.58
N GLU A 66 6.62 4.25 -13.53
CA GLU A 66 5.43 5.09 -13.34
C GLU A 66 4.12 4.31 -13.12
N ARG A 67 4.09 3.02 -13.48
CA ARG A 67 2.89 2.16 -13.32
C ARG A 67 2.81 1.58 -11.92
N GLU A 68 3.97 1.21 -11.36
CA GLU A 68 4.12 0.62 -10.04
C GLU A 68 4.22 1.69 -8.95
N ALA A 69 4.88 2.81 -9.25
CA ALA A 69 5.18 3.90 -8.32
C ALA A 69 4.93 5.31 -8.89
N PRO A 70 3.68 5.66 -9.27
CA PRO A 70 3.37 6.93 -9.92
C PRO A 70 3.75 8.18 -9.11
N LEU A 71 3.52 8.19 -7.79
CA LEU A 71 3.83 9.38 -6.96
C LEU A 71 5.34 9.57 -6.81
N ALA A 72 6.08 8.50 -6.50
CA ALA A 72 7.53 8.54 -6.37
C ALA A 72 8.21 8.86 -7.72
N ALA A 73 7.74 8.28 -8.83
CA ALA A 73 8.23 8.57 -10.17
C ALA A 73 8.02 10.04 -10.55
N GLU A 74 6.83 10.62 -10.33
CA GLU A 74 6.61 12.04 -10.64
C GLU A 74 7.44 12.95 -9.73
N ASN A 75 7.49 12.67 -8.43
CA ASN A 75 8.29 13.43 -7.48
C ASN A 75 9.78 13.45 -7.91
N PHE A 76 10.32 12.30 -8.29
CA PHE A 76 11.69 12.19 -8.79
C PHE A 76 11.87 12.93 -10.12
N ARG A 77 10.95 12.79 -11.07
CA ARG A 77 10.99 13.49 -12.37
C ARG A 77 10.98 15.01 -12.19
N LEU A 78 10.10 15.54 -11.35
CA LEU A 78 9.99 16.97 -11.06
C LEU A 78 11.25 17.53 -10.38
N LEU A 79 11.86 16.74 -9.48
CA LEU A 79 13.15 17.09 -8.86
C LEU A 79 14.34 16.89 -9.81
N CYS A 80 14.23 16.08 -10.86
CA CYS A 80 15.19 16.04 -11.96
C CYS A 80 15.05 17.22 -12.93
N THR A 81 13.85 17.72 -13.23
CA THR A 81 13.67 18.82 -14.20
C THR A 81 13.75 20.21 -13.59
N GLY A 82 13.41 20.36 -12.30
CA GLY A 82 13.37 21.65 -11.62
C GLY A 82 12.25 22.57 -12.10
N GLU A 83 11.28 22.05 -12.87
CA GLU A 83 10.22 22.84 -13.52
C GLU A 83 9.27 23.55 -12.53
N LEU A 84 9.29 23.12 -11.26
CA LEU A 84 8.56 23.77 -10.16
C LEU A 84 9.30 24.94 -9.51
N GLY A 85 10.58 25.19 -9.86
CA GLY A 85 11.39 26.25 -9.28
C GLY A 85 11.59 26.11 -7.77
N LYS A 86 11.39 27.21 -7.02
CA LYS A 86 11.52 27.25 -5.55
C LYS A 86 10.19 27.04 -4.84
N ASN A 87 10.23 26.42 -3.67
CA ASN A 87 9.07 26.33 -2.79
C ASN A 87 8.83 27.63 -2.00
N ALA A 88 7.75 27.68 -1.22
CA ALA A 88 7.40 28.84 -0.39
C ALA A 88 8.45 29.16 0.71
N LYS A 89 9.31 28.20 1.06
CA LYS A 89 10.44 28.37 1.98
C LYS A 89 11.70 28.91 1.28
N GLY A 90 11.66 29.09 -0.04
CA GLY A 90 12.80 29.55 -0.86
C GLY A 90 13.80 28.45 -1.26
N GLN A 91 13.55 27.20 -0.85
CA GLN A 91 14.37 26.03 -1.19
C GLN A 91 14.14 25.61 -2.64
N LEU A 92 15.17 25.12 -3.31
CA LEU A 92 15.08 24.68 -4.71
C LEU A 92 14.48 23.26 -4.81
N ARG A 93 13.40 23.10 -5.57
CA ARG A 93 12.83 21.78 -5.91
C ARG A 93 13.59 21.14 -7.06
N HIS A 94 14.89 20.87 -6.86
CA HIS A 94 15.77 20.31 -7.89
C HIS A 94 16.93 19.52 -7.25
N PHE A 95 17.41 18.47 -7.90
CA PHE A 95 18.57 17.68 -7.45
C PHE A 95 19.92 18.33 -7.74
N LYS A 96 20.00 19.35 -8.61
CA LYS A 96 21.26 20.08 -8.86
C LYS A 96 21.79 20.70 -7.58
N GLY A 97 23.03 20.36 -7.23
CA GLY A 97 23.69 20.79 -6.01
C GLY A 97 23.58 19.80 -4.84
N SER A 98 22.71 18.78 -4.93
CA SER A 98 22.52 17.76 -3.90
C SER A 98 23.75 16.89 -3.69
N TYR A 99 24.08 16.63 -2.42
CA TYR A 99 25.22 15.79 -2.02
C TYR A 99 24.77 14.42 -1.54
N PHE A 100 25.56 13.40 -1.85
CA PHE A 100 25.38 12.06 -1.29
C PHE A 100 25.84 12.04 0.18
N TYR A 101 24.90 12.31 1.08
CA TYR A 101 25.15 12.54 2.51
C TYR A 101 25.40 11.27 3.33
N ARG A 102 25.03 10.10 2.80
CA ARG A 102 25.27 8.80 3.43
C ARG A 102 25.56 7.75 2.36
N ILE A 103 26.69 7.08 2.48
CA ILE A 103 27.18 6.08 1.51
C ILE A 103 27.64 4.88 2.34
N VAL A 104 27.11 3.70 2.04
CA VAL A 104 27.43 2.45 2.75
C VAL A 104 27.86 1.39 1.72
N ASP A 105 29.10 0.92 1.85
CA ASP A 105 29.75 -0.06 0.96
C ASP A 105 28.83 -1.28 0.75
N ASP A 106 28.61 -1.67 -0.51
CA ASP A 106 27.74 -2.79 -0.94
C ASP A 106 26.27 -2.75 -0.42
N PHE A 107 25.77 -1.60 0.06
CA PHE A 107 24.39 -1.45 0.54
C PHE A 107 23.62 -0.33 -0.16
N ILE A 108 23.88 0.94 0.17
CA ILE A 108 23.11 2.09 -0.36
C ILE A 108 23.93 3.37 -0.47
N ASP A 109 23.61 4.17 -1.48
CA ASP A 109 24.03 5.57 -1.63
C ASP A 109 22.79 6.47 -1.52
N GLN A 110 22.69 7.27 -0.45
CA GLN A 110 21.56 8.15 -0.20
C GLN A 110 21.86 9.61 -0.51
N THR A 111 20.91 10.27 -1.17
CA THR A 111 20.95 11.68 -1.55
C THR A 111 19.53 12.25 -1.56
N GLY A 112 19.37 13.54 -1.84
CA GLY A 112 18.07 14.19 -1.89
C GLY A 112 18.13 15.68 -2.21
N ALA A 113 17.01 16.24 -2.65
CA ALA A 113 16.86 17.67 -2.92
C ALA A 113 16.91 18.50 -1.62
N GLU A 114 17.13 19.81 -1.74
CA GLU A 114 17.04 20.76 -0.62
C GLU A 114 15.60 20.88 -0.09
N ALA A 115 14.62 20.85 -1.00
CA ALA A 115 13.20 20.91 -0.66
C ALA A 115 12.67 19.55 -0.16
N ASP A 116 11.67 19.60 0.73
CA ASP A 116 11.03 18.42 1.32
C ASP A 116 10.38 17.47 0.30
N GLY A 117 10.19 17.90 -0.95
CA GLY A 117 9.71 17.11 -2.08
C GLY A 117 9.18 17.99 -3.21
N ALA A 118 8.70 17.37 -4.30
CA ALA A 118 8.00 18.09 -5.37
C ALA A 118 6.61 18.57 -4.95
N PHE A 119 5.98 17.91 -3.97
CA PHE A 119 4.62 18.22 -3.49
C PHE A 119 4.58 19.14 -2.26
N ASP A 120 5.71 19.72 -1.86
CA ASP A 120 5.95 20.54 -0.65
C ASP A 120 5.70 19.87 0.71
N GLU A 121 4.83 18.86 0.77
CA GLU A 121 4.52 18.07 1.96
C GLU A 121 4.81 16.58 1.70
N PRO A 122 5.02 15.77 2.77
CA PRO A 122 5.30 14.35 2.60
C PRO A 122 4.13 13.56 2.00
N PHE A 123 4.44 12.72 1.01
CA PHE A 123 3.45 11.94 0.26
C PHE A 123 3.38 10.46 0.66
N ARG A 124 2.27 9.79 0.30
CA ARG A 124 2.05 8.36 0.57
C ARG A 124 3.07 7.47 -0.14
N CYS A 125 3.22 6.23 0.33
CA CYS A 125 3.95 5.19 -0.36
C CYS A 125 3.09 4.59 -1.49
N ASP A 126 3.64 4.52 -2.70
CA ASP A 126 2.99 3.83 -3.81
C ASP A 126 2.89 2.32 -3.54
N PRO A 127 1.68 1.71 -3.57
CA PRO A 127 1.50 0.31 -3.23
C PRO A 127 2.26 -0.66 -4.15
N GLY A 128 2.25 -0.44 -5.47
CA GLY A 128 2.94 -1.30 -6.42
C GLY A 128 4.46 -1.31 -6.20
N GLY A 129 5.05 -0.14 -5.93
CA GLY A 129 6.47 -0.01 -5.59
C GLY A 129 6.85 -0.62 -4.23
N LEU A 130 5.90 -0.87 -3.32
CA LEU A 130 6.11 -1.65 -2.08
C LEU A 130 6.02 -3.17 -2.32
N GLU A 131 5.30 -3.60 -3.35
CA GLU A 131 5.19 -5.02 -3.74
C GLU A 131 6.47 -5.54 -4.40
N LEU A 132 7.23 -4.65 -5.07
CA LEU A 132 8.57 -4.93 -5.60
C LEU A 132 9.58 -5.34 -4.50
N LYS A 133 10.73 -5.89 -4.91
CA LYS A 133 11.74 -6.49 -4.02
C LYS A 133 13.14 -5.96 -4.31
N HIS A 134 13.86 -5.53 -3.26
CA HIS A 134 15.22 -4.98 -3.30
C HIS A 134 16.25 -6.10 -3.53
N THR A 135 16.26 -6.65 -4.74
CA THR A 135 16.97 -7.89 -5.10
C THR A 135 18.37 -7.67 -5.65
N HIS A 136 18.67 -6.48 -6.17
CA HIS A 136 19.92 -6.21 -6.88
C HIS A 136 20.31 -4.73 -6.87
N LYS A 137 21.56 -4.45 -7.24
CA LYS A 137 22.11 -3.09 -7.37
C LYS A 137 21.50 -2.32 -8.56
N GLY A 138 21.48 -1.00 -8.46
CA GLY A 138 20.95 -0.10 -9.50
C GLY A 138 19.47 0.23 -9.36
N LEU A 139 18.72 -0.44 -8.48
CA LEU A 139 17.35 -0.04 -8.11
C LEU A 139 17.36 1.30 -7.34
N LEU A 140 16.35 2.14 -7.56
CA LEU A 140 16.12 3.35 -6.78
C LEU A 140 14.93 3.15 -5.83
N SER A 141 15.12 3.56 -4.57
CA SER A 141 14.15 3.37 -3.49
C SER A 141 13.97 4.65 -2.66
N MET A 142 12.74 4.99 -2.28
CA MET A 142 12.43 6.22 -1.53
C MET A 142 13.03 6.19 -0.11
N ALA A 143 13.74 7.24 0.27
CA ALA A 143 14.27 7.41 1.62
C ALA A 143 13.32 8.27 2.46
N HIS A 144 12.83 7.73 3.56
CA HIS A 144 11.83 8.36 4.43
C HIS A 144 11.98 7.90 5.88
N THR A 145 11.39 8.63 6.83
CA THR A 145 11.53 8.39 8.28
C THR A 145 10.42 7.51 8.87
N GLY A 146 9.40 7.19 8.08
CA GLY A 146 8.33 6.22 8.41
C GLY A 146 7.36 6.04 7.25
N PRO A 147 6.34 5.17 7.36
CA PRO A 147 5.34 4.99 6.31
C PRO A 147 4.62 6.30 5.97
N ASN A 148 4.35 6.51 4.68
CA ASN A 148 3.71 7.71 4.13
C ASN A 148 4.41 9.03 4.50
N THR A 149 5.75 9.03 4.52
CA THR A 149 6.57 10.24 4.72
C THR A 149 7.59 10.44 3.59
N ASN A 150 7.24 10.05 2.37
CA ASN A 150 8.10 10.23 1.20
C ASN A 150 8.30 11.72 0.89
N GLY A 151 9.50 12.08 0.47
CA GLY A 151 9.87 13.46 0.20
C GLY A 151 10.91 13.60 -0.90
N GLY A 152 11.82 14.55 -0.77
CA GLY A 152 12.90 14.83 -1.72
C GLY A 152 14.09 13.85 -1.68
N HIS A 153 14.05 12.80 -0.85
CA HIS A 153 15.19 11.92 -0.58
C HIS A 153 15.03 10.52 -1.18
N PHE A 154 16.12 9.96 -1.69
CA PHE A 154 16.16 8.61 -2.29
C PHE A 154 17.47 7.88 -2.00
N SER A 155 17.45 6.58 -2.24
CA SER A 155 18.61 5.68 -2.15
C SER A 155 18.82 4.99 -3.49
N ILE A 156 20.07 4.93 -3.95
CA ILE A 156 20.50 3.99 -4.99
C ILE A 156 20.95 2.71 -4.28
N MET A 157 20.39 1.57 -4.67
CA MET A 157 20.77 0.27 -4.13
C MET A 157 22.12 -0.17 -4.70
N MET A 158 23.05 -0.55 -3.82
CA MET A 158 24.36 -1.08 -4.20
C MET A 158 24.50 -2.59 -3.93
N GLY A 159 23.54 -3.18 -3.20
CA GLY A 159 23.38 -4.62 -3.02
C GLY A 159 21.93 -5.02 -2.69
N PRO A 160 21.63 -6.33 -2.59
CA PRO A 160 20.31 -6.83 -2.20
C PRO A 160 19.95 -6.44 -0.75
N ALA A 161 18.71 -6.03 -0.49
CA ALA A 161 18.28 -5.44 0.78
C ALA A 161 16.84 -5.82 1.17
N HIS A 162 16.52 -7.11 1.19
CA HIS A 162 15.17 -7.62 1.51
C HIS A 162 14.54 -7.13 2.81
N HIS A 163 15.34 -6.64 3.78
CA HIS A 163 14.83 -6.04 5.01
C HIS A 163 14.09 -4.70 4.79
N LEU A 164 14.21 -4.09 3.60
CA LEU A 164 13.49 -2.90 3.14
C LEU A 164 12.19 -3.21 2.37
N ASP A 165 11.97 -4.47 1.97
CA ASP A 165 10.82 -4.89 1.17
C ASP A 165 9.49 -4.60 1.91
N GLY A 166 8.50 -4.08 1.20
CA GLY A 166 7.22 -3.66 1.79
C GLY A 166 7.29 -2.44 2.71
N LYS A 167 8.47 -1.82 2.89
CA LYS A 167 8.66 -0.62 3.73
C LYS A 167 9.06 0.60 2.91
N HIS A 168 9.97 0.42 1.95
CA HIS A 168 10.46 1.48 1.07
C HIS A 168 9.99 1.24 -0.37
N VAL A 169 9.54 2.31 -1.04
CA VAL A 169 8.99 2.27 -2.40
C VAL A 169 10.13 2.18 -3.41
N ILE A 170 10.20 1.08 -4.17
CA ILE A 170 11.04 1.01 -5.38
C ILE A 170 10.29 1.75 -6.50
N PHE A 171 10.96 2.69 -7.16
CA PHE A 171 10.33 3.57 -8.16
C PHE A 171 11.12 3.75 -9.46
N GLY A 172 12.30 3.15 -9.59
CA GLY A 172 13.12 3.27 -10.78
C GLY A 172 14.35 2.38 -10.77
N GLN A 173 15.08 2.37 -11.87
CA GLN A 173 16.32 1.61 -12.04
C GLN A 173 17.32 2.35 -12.95
N ILE A 174 18.59 2.32 -12.58
CA ILE A 174 19.71 2.76 -13.43
C ILE A 174 19.82 1.81 -14.63
N ILE A 175 19.65 2.36 -15.84
CA ILE A 175 19.81 1.61 -17.11
C ILE A 175 21.14 1.92 -17.82
N LYS A 176 21.82 3.03 -17.48
CA LYS A 176 23.19 3.35 -17.91
C LYS A 176 23.95 4.12 -16.83
N GLY A 177 25.27 3.99 -16.79
CA GLY A 177 26.12 4.69 -15.82
C GLY A 177 26.19 3.97 -14.46
N MET A 178 25.95 2.67 -14.39
CA MET A 178 26.05 1.91 -13.12
C MET A 178 27.48 1.97 -12.54
N GLU A 179 28.49 2.02 -13.41
CA GLU A 179 29.90 2.23 -13.08
C GLU A 179 30.17 3.56 -12.34
N ILE A 180 29.29 4.55 -12.49
CA ILE A 180 29.33 5.85 -11.80
C ILE A 180 28.74 5.71 -10.39
N ALA A 181 27.60 5.03 -10.24
CA ALA A 181 27.07 4.69 -8.92
C ALA A 181 28.09 3.86 -8.11
N GLU A 182 28.74 2.87 -8.75
CA GLU A 182 29.83 2.14 -8.11
C GLU A 182 31.05 3.02 -7.78
N ALA A 183 31.34 4.05 -8.57
CA ALA A 183 32.40 5.02 -8.25
C ALA A 183 32.06 5.91 -7.05
N VAL A 184 30.78 6.24 -6.86
CA VAL A 184 30.25 6.94 -5.69
C VAL A 184 30.30 6.02 -4.46
N ASN A 185 29.80 4.78 -4.55
CA ASN A 185 29.81 3.83 -3.44
C ASN A 185 31.22 3.51 -2.92
N ARG A 186 32.21 3.41 -3.82
CA ARG A 186 33.64 3.23 -3.44
C ARG A 186 34.17 4.30 -2.47
N LEU A 187 33.52 5.47 -2.35
CA LEU A 187 33.87 6.48 -1.34
C LEU A 187 33.60 6.03 0.11
N ALA A 188 32.71 5.04 0.33
CA ALA A 188 32.44 4.46 1.65
C ALA A 188 33.70 3.97 2.37
N LYS A 189 34.70 3.49 1.61
CA LYS A 189 36.02 3.07 2.12
C LYS A 189 36.82 4.20 2.77
N THR A 190 36.35 5.45 2.64
CA THR A 190 36.91 6.64 3.28
C THR A 190 36.04 7.21 4.41
N ALA A 191 34.92 6.56 4.73
CA ALA A 191 33.94 6.94 5.77
C ALA A 191 33.51 5.71 6.61
N PRO A 192 34.25 5.33 7.67
CA PRO A 192 33.98 4.13 8.46
C PRO A 192 32.61 4.06 9.16
N ASP A 193 31.93 5.20 9.32
CA ASP A 193 30.58 5.34 9.89
C ASP A 193 29.49 5.55 8.82
N GLY A 194 29.84 5.44 7.54
CA GLY A 194 28.98 5.72 6.39
C GLY A 194 28.66 7.20 6.17
N ARG A 195 29.33 8.12 6.88
CA ARG A 195 29.17 9.58 6.75
C ARG A 195 30.45 10.21 6.23
N LEU A 196 30.44 10.62 4.97
CA LEU A 196 31.54 11.37 4.39
C LEU A 196 31.66 12.76 5.02
N LYS A 197 32.89 13.28 5.10
CA LYS A 197 33.08 14.73 5.28
C LYS A 197 32.59 15.43 4.01
N TRP A 198 31.89 16.56 4.15
CA TRP A 198 31.35 17.35 3.03
C TRP A 198 32.35 17.57 1.89
N SER A 199 33.62 17.85 2.21
CA SER A 199 34.72 18.03 1.23
C SER A 199 35.18 16.77 0.49
N LYS A 200 34.52 15.63 0.70
CA LYS A 200 34.73 14.35 0.01
C LYS A 200 33.45 13.73 -0.55
N MET A 201 32.30 14.41 -0.43
CA MET A 201 31.03 13.89 -0.92
C MET A 201 30.97 13.94 -2.45
N ALA A 202 30.31 12.95 -3.03
CA ALA A 202 29.79 13.07 -4.39
C ALA A 202 28.66 14.10 -4.42
N GLN A 203 28.51 14.79 -5.55
CA GLN A 203 27.48 15.80 -5.78
C GLN A 203 26.79 15.57 -7.12
N ILE A 204 25.48 15.73 -7.16
CA ILE A 204 24.71 15.84 -8.41
C ILE A 204 24.94 17.24 -8.98
N THR A 205 25.75 17.36 -10.03
CA THR A 205 26.14 18.64 -10.64
C THR A 205 25.11 19.18 -11.61
N ASP A 206 24.31 18.30 -12.21
CA ASP A 206 23.11 18.67 -12.96
C ASP A 206 22.13 17.49 -13.05
N ALA A 207 20.88 17.77 -13.38
CA ALA A 207 19.85 16.75 -13.56
C ALA A 207 18.88 17.15 -14.69
N GLY A 208 18.14 16.17 -15.20
CA GLY A 208 17.11 16.45 -16.20
C GLY A 208 16.33 15.22 -16.65
N GLN A 209 15.51 15.42 -17.68
CA GLN A 209 14.73 14.36 -18.33
C GLN A 209 15.20 14.16 -19.78
N ILE A 210 15.26 12.91 -20.24
CA ILE A 210 15.42 12.56 -21.65
C ILE A 210 14.03 12.43 -22.28
N ARG A 211 13.76 13.19 -23.35
CA ARG A 211 12.49 13.07 -24.08
C ARG A 211 12.48 11.79 -24.93
N ARG A 212 11.72 10.78 -24.49
CA ARG A 212 11.24 9.65 -25.29
C ARG A 212 9.71 9.69 -25.35
N GLY A 213 9.13 9.43 -26.52
CA GLY A 213 7.67 9.36 -26.73
C GLY A 213 6.92 10.71 -26.61
N SER A 214 5.64 10.69 -26.95
CA SER A 214 4.75 11.84 -26.70
C SER A 214 4.42 11.93 -25.21
N TRP A 215 4.49 13.15 -24.66
CA TRP A 215 4.25 13.42 -23.24
C TRP A 215 2.78 13.14 -22.88
N HIS A 216 2.52 11.90 -22.49
CA HIS A 216 1.23 11.39 -22.08
C HIS A 216 1.40 10.74 -20.71
N LEU A 217 1.49 11.58 -19.67
CA LEU A 217 1.15 11.20 -18.30
C LEU A 217 -0.12 10.33 -18.38
N THR A 218 -0.02 9.05 -18.05
CA THR A 218 -1.15 8.12 -18.24
C THR A 218 -2.35 8.59 -17.43
N LYS A 219 -3.58 8.18 -17.82
CA LYS A 219 -4.80 8.58 -17.09
C LYS A 219 -4.64 8.29 -15.59
N HIS A 220 -4.15 7.08 -15.26
CA HIS A 220 -3.87 6.64 -13.90
C HIS A 220 -2.85 7.52 -13.17
N PHE A 221 -1.74 7.88 -13.82
CA PHE A 221 -0.70 8.74 -13.24
C PHE A 221 -1.24 10.13 -12.88
N LYS A 222 -2.03 10.74 -13.77
CA LYS A 222 -2.70 12.04 -13.50
C LYS A 222 -3.67 11.94 -12.33
N GLU A 223 -4.45 10.87 -12.25
CA GLU A 223 -5.40 10.60 -11.17
C GLU A 223 -4.70 10.43 -9.83
N ALA A 224 -3.61 9.64 -9.77
CA ALA A 224 -2.82 9.45 -8.55
C ALA A 224 -2.27 10.78 -8.00
N ILE A 225 -1.67 11.62 -8.86
CA ILE A 225 -1.14 12.93 -8.46
C ILE A 225 -2.26 13.87 -8.00
N ALA A 226 -3.42 13.87 -8.68
CA ALA A 226 -4.56 14.71 -8.31
C ALA A 226 -5.14 14.29 -6.94
N ALA A 227 -5.32 12.98 -6.73
CA ALA A 227 -5.78 12.42 -5.47
C ALA A 227 -4.84 12.77 -4.31
N GLU A 228 -3.52 12.65 -4.51
CA GLU A 228 -2.53 12.96 -3.48
C GLU A 228 -2.47 14.46 -3.16
N LYS A 229 -2.57 15.33 -4.17
CA LYS A 229 -2.71 16.79 -3.94
C LYS A 229 -3.98 17.13 -3.17
N ASN A 230 -5.11 16.49 -3.47
CA ASN A 230 -6.36 16.68 -2.73
C ASN A 230 -6.25 16.21 -1.27
N ARG A 231 -5.57 15.08 -1.03
CA ARG A 231 -5.26 14.57 0.32
C ARG A 231 -4.39 15.55 1.11
N ILE A 232 -3.28 16.02 0.54
CA ILE A 232 -2.38 17.00 1.18
C ILE A 232 -3.15 18.29 1.49
N ALA A 233 -3.92 18.81 0.53
CA ALA A 233 -4.73 20.02 0.71
C ALA A 233 -5.82 19.89 1.78
N TRP A 234 -6.34 18.68 2.03
CA TRP A 234 -7.23 18.41 3.17
C TRP A 234 -6.46 18.34 4.49
N ARG A 235 -5.35 17.61 4.54
CA ARG A 235 -4.50 17.45 5.74
C ARG A 235 -4.03 18.82 6.25
N ASN A 236 -3.59 19.70 5.37
CA ASN A 236 -3.09 21.04 5.71
C ASN A 236 -4.17 21.99 6.29
N LYS A 237 -5.45 21.61 6.23
CA LYS A 237 -6.57 22.35 6.84
C LYS A 237 -6.99 21.80 8.20
N GLN A 238 -6.46 20.66 8.64
CA GLN A 238 -6.87 20.02 9.89
C GLN A 238 -6.12 20.56 11.11
N PRO A 239 -6.73 20.54 12.31
CA PRO A 239 -6.04 20.82 13.56
C PRO A 239 -4.88 19.83 13.79
N ARG A 240 -3.76 20.33 14.32
CA ARG A 240 -2.58 19.51 14.65
C ARG A 240 -2.88 18.37 15.63
N GLU A 241 -3.78 18.61 16.58
CA GLU A 241 -4.23 17.61 17.56
C GLU A 241 -4.91 16.42 16.87
N GLU A 242 -5.83 16.69 15.94
CA GLU A 242 -6.53 15.65 15.18
C GLU A 242 -5.57 14.89 14.26
N LEU A 243 -4.67 15.59 13.56
CA LEU A 243 -3.60 14.94 12.79
C LEU A 243 -2.70 14.05 13.67
N GLY A 244 -2.44 14.47 14.91
CA GLY A 244 -1.70 13.68 15.90
C GLY A 244 -2.45 12.42 16.32
N ARG A 245 -3.75 12.53 16.63
CA ARG A 245 -4.62 11.40 16.98
C ARG A 245 -4.73 10.39 15.84
N LEU A 246 -5.00 10.87 14.62
CA LEU A 246 -5.07 10.01 13.43
C LEU A 246 -3.71 9.35 13.14
N ARG A 247 -2.58 10.04 13.38
CA ARG A 247 -1.24 9.45 13.26
C ARG A 247 -0.96 8.38 14.32
N GLN A 248 -1.39 8.58 15.57
CA GLN A 248 -1.27 7.57 16.62
C GLN A 248 -2.03 6.28 16.26
N LEU A 249 -3.29 6.42 15.81
CA LEU A 249 -4.07 5.28 15.30
C LEU A 249 -3.39 4.64 14.08
N TYR A 250 -2.92 5.45 13.13
CA TYR A 250 -2.21 4.97 11.95
C TYR A 250 -0.94 4.18 12.30
N ASP A 251 -0.16 4.58 13.30
CA ASP A 251 1.10 3.92 13.66
C ASP A 251 0.94 2.74 14.64
N ASP A 252 -0.21 2.59 15.31
CA ASP A 252 -0.48 1.50 16.27
C ASP A 252 -0.53 0.13 15.59
N GLN A 253 0.52 -0.68 15.79
CA GLN A 253 0.65 -2.03 15.23
C GLN A 253 -0.27 -3.07 15.90
N SER A 254 -0.99 -2.70 16.97
CA SER A 254 -2.03 -3.53 17.59
C SER A 254 -3.43 -3.30 17.00
N LEU A 255 -3.54 -2.52 15.91
CA LEU A 255 -4.76 -2.38 15.13
C LEU A 255 -4.56 -2.91 13.68
N PRO A 256 -5.45 -3.80 13.20
CA PRO A 256 -5.50 -4.15 11.78
C PRO A 256 -5.79 -2.91 10.95
N MET A 257 -5.01 -2.74 9.89
CA MET A 257 -5.15 -1.63 8.97
C MET A 257 -5.45 -2.12 7.55
N VAL A 258 -6.56 -1.64 7.01
CA VAL A 258 -7.12 -1.99 5.70
C VAL A 258 -7.32 -0.73 4.86
N TYR A 259 -7.55 -0.90 3.56
CA TYR A 259 -7.79 0.23 2.67
C TYR A 259 -8.87 -0.03 1.62
N PHE A 260 -9.44 1.06 1.09
CA PHE A 260 -10.19 1.10 -0.15
C PHE A 260 -9.58 2.13 -1.11
N ASP A 261 -9.27 1.71 -2.33
CA ASP A 261 -9.09 2.61 -3.47
C ASP A 261 -10.48 2.89 -4.07
N ILE A 262 -10.87 4.16 -4.09
CA ILE A 262 -12.19 4.60 -4.54
C ILE A 262 -12.10 5.20 -5.93
N ALA A 263 -13.04 4.80 -6.79
CA ALA A 263 -13.32 5.50 -8.03
C ALA A 263 -14.72 6.13 -7.98
N LEU A 264 -14.83 7.33 -8.56
CA LEU A 264 -16.10 7.94 -8.94
C LEU A 264 -16.23 7.89 -10.46
N ASN A 265 -17.28 7.26 -10.97
CA ASN A 265 -17.56 7.13 -12.41
C ASN A 265 -16.38 6.57 -13.23
N GLY A 266 -15.59 5.65 -12.65
CA GLY A 266 -14.42 5.05 -13.31
C GLY A 266 -13.17 5.94 -13.37
N THR A 267 -13.13 6.99 -12.55
CA THR A 267 -11.95 7.85 -12.30
C THR A 267 -11.48 7.60 -10.88
N PHE A 268 -10.21 7.24 -10.66
CA PHE A 268 -9.67 7.07 -9.31
C PHE A 268 -9.60 8.44 -8.61
N ILE A 269 -10.18 8.54 -7.41
CA ILE A 269 -10.21 9.78 -6.61
C ILE A 269 -9.34 9.71 -5.34
N GLY A 270 -8.83 8.53 -5.00
CA GLY A 270 -7.89 8.35 -3.91
C GLY A 270 -8.15 7.12 -3.04
N ARG A 271 -7.32 6.99 -2.01
CA ARG A 271 -7.35 5.86 -1.06
C ARG A 271 -7.80 6.28 0.34
N ILE A 272 -8.78 5.55 0.87
CA ILE A 272 -9.19 5.59 2.27
C ILE A 272 -8.42 4.50 3.02
N ASP A 273 -7.62 4.88 4.03
CA ASP A 273 -6.97 3.96 4.97
C ASP A 273 -7.77 3.92 6.27
N MET A 274 -8.03 2.73 6.81
CA MET A 274 -8.87 2.51 7.99
C MET A 274 -8.20 1.56 8.98
N VAL A 275 -8.31 1.87 10.27
CA VAL A 275 -7.99 0.94 11.36
C VAL A 275 -9.26 0.28 11.90
N LEU A 276 -9.13 -0.93 12.41
CA LEU A 276 -10.24 -1.73 12.91
C LEU A 276 -10.10 -1.99 14.42
N PHE A 277 -11.17 -1.75 15.17
CA PHE A 277 -11.22 -1.84 16.64
C PHE A 277 -11.50 -3.27 17.10
N VAL A 278 -10.55 -4.19 16.86
CA VAL A 278 -10.72 -5.63 17.14
C VAL A 278 -10.88 -6.00 18.63
N ARG A 279 -10.50 -5.12 19.56
CA ARG A 279 -10.72 -5.34 21.01
C ARG A 279 -12.16 -5.04 21.42
N GLU A 280 -12.76 -4.04 20.79
CA GLU A 280 -14.12 -3.56 21.04
C GLU A 280 -15.13 -4.32 20.19
N ALA A 281 -14.80 -4.59 18.93
CA ALA A 281 -15.66 -5.15 17.90
C ALA A 281 -15.01 -6.29 17.10
N PRO A 282 -14.57 -7.39 17.74
CA PRO A 282 -13.82 -8.47 17.08
C PRO A 282 -14.54 -9.10 15.89
N LEU A 283 -15.86 -9.36 15.97
CA LEU A 283 -16.58 -10.02 14.88
C LEU A 283 -16.77 -9.09 13.68
N ALA A 284 -17.25 -7.87 13.93
CA ALA A 284 -17.42 -6.86 12.88
C ALA A 284 -16.09 -6.49 12.20
N ALA A 285 -15.03 -6.26 12.99
CA ALA A 285 -13.70 -5.94 12.50
C ALA A 285 -13.11 -7.08 11.67
N GLU A 286 -13.18 -8.33 12.14
CA GLU A 286 -12.63 -9.46 11.40
C GLU A 286 -13.41 -9.74 10.11
N SER A 287 -14.75 -9.67 10.16
CA SER A 287 -15.60 -9.80 8.96
C SER A 287 -15.20 -8.77 7.89
N PHE A 288 -14.98 -7.52 8.29
CA PHE A 288 -14.55 -6.45 7.39
C PHE A 288 -13.12 -6.66 6.89
N ARG A 289 -12.19 -7.12 7.74
CA ARG A 289 -10.79 -7.42 7.36
C ARG A 289 -10.71 -8.55 6.32
N LEU A 290 -11.46 -9.63 6.52
CA LEU A 290 -11.54 -10.77 5.58
C LEU A 290 -12.09 -10.32 4.22
N MET A 291 -13.11 -9.46 4.20
CA MET A 291 -13.64 -8.86 2.98
C MET A 291 -12.70 -7.84 2.31
N CYS A 292 -11.83 -7.17 3.05
CA CYS A 292 -10.78 -6.33 2.47
C CYS A 292 -9.64 -7.17 1.86
N SER A 293 -9.20 -8.21 2.56
CA SER A 293 -8.04 -9.05 2.18
C SER A 293 -8.34 -10.10 1.11
N GLY A 294 -9.57 -10.62 1.07
CA GLY A 294 -9.99 -11.68 0.15
C GLY A 294 -9.53 -13.10 0.54
N GLU A 295 -8.93 -13.28 1.72
CA GLU A 295 -8.24 -14.53 2.09
C GLU A 295 -9.17 -15.70 2.46
N GLU A 296 -10.44 -15.44 2.81
CA GLU A 296 -11.45 -16.51 3.02
C GLU A 296 -11.88 -17.17 1.68
N GLY A 297 -11.43 -16.65 0.54
CA GLY A 297 -11.64 -17.26 -0.78
C GLY A 297 -13.05 -17.04 -1.33
N LEU A 298 -13.72 -18.13 -1.74
CA LEU A 298 -15.02 -18.07 -2.43
C LEU A 298 -16.19 -18.38 -1.49
N VAL A 299 -17.31 -17.71 -1.73
CA VAL A 299 -18.58 -17.96 -1.04
C VAL A 299 -19.04 -19.41 -1.31
N PRO A 300 -19.31 -20.22 -0.26
CA PRO A 300 -19.73 -21.61 -0.42
C PRO A 300 -21.02 -21.79 -1.23
N GLN A 301 -21.18 -22.97 -1.83
CA GLN A 301 -22.41 -23.37 -2.51
C GLN A 301 -23.61 -23.36 -1.55
N GLY A 302 -24.79 -23.05 -2.08
CA GLY A 302 -26.03 -22.92 -1.31
C GLY A 302 -26.18 -21.59 -0.55
N LYS A 303 -25.20 -20.68 -0.59
CA LYS A 303 -25.31 -19.33 -0.01
C LYS A 303 -25.54 -18.26 -1.08
N GLN A 304 -26.10 -17.12 -0.69
CA GLN A 304 -26.23 -15.95 -1.56
C GLN A 304 -24.86 -15.52 -2.08
N GLY A 305 -24.70 -15.46 -3.41
CA GLY A 305 -23.43 -15.12 -4.03
C GLY A 305 -22.42 -16.26 -4.13
N ALA A 306 -22.84 -17.53 -3.98
CA ALA A 306 -22.00 -18.72 -4.18
C ALA A 306 -21.06 -18.61 -5.39
N GLY A 307 -19.79 -18.97 -5.19
CA GLY A 307 -18.74 -18.90 -6.22
C GLY A 307 -18.13 -17.51 -6.45
N LYS A 308 -18.70 -16.43 -5.88
CA LYS A 308 -18.04 -15.11 -5.86
C LYS A 308 -16.96 -15.06 -4.77
N PRO A 309 -15.88 -14.27 -4.94
CA PRO A 309 -14.92 -14.04 -3.88
C PRO A 309 -15.53 -13.25 -2.73
N TYR A 310 -15.13 -13.55 -1.49
CA TYR A 310 -15.36 -12.69 -0.32
C TYR A 310 -14.48 -11.44 -0.42
N SER A 311 -14.90 -10.47 -1.22
CA SER A 311 -14.14 -9.22 -1.40
C SER A 311 -15.04 -8.01 -1.58
N TYR A 312 -14.64 -6.87 -1.02
CA TYR A 312 -15.22 -5.56 -1.36
C TYR A 312 -14.76 -5.04 -2.74
N LYS A 313 -13.71 -5.61 -3.35
CA LYS A 313 -13.22 -5.20 -4.67
C LYS A 313 -14.31 -5.37 -5.74
N GLY A 314 -14.62 -4.29 -6.44
CA GLY A 314 -15.68 -4.18 -7.43
C GLY A 314 -17.05 -3.83 -6.86
N MET A 315 -17.25 -3.80 -5.54
CA MET A 315 -18.52 -3.40 -4.93
C MET A 315 -18.73 -1.89 -4.96
N HIS A 316 -20.01 -1.49 -4.96
CA HIS A 316 -20.44 -0.09 -4.92
C HIS A 316 -20.93 0.31 -3.52
N PHE A 317 -20.83 1.60 -3.23
CA PHE A 317 -21.50 2.20 -2.07
C PHE A 317 -22.99 2.38 -2.38
N TYR A 318 -23.78 1.34 -2.19
CA TYR A 318 -25.17 1.27 -2.66
C TYR A 318 -26.09 2.39 -2.13
N ARG A 319 -25.76 3.03 -1.00
CA ARG A 319 -26.54 4.14 -0.44
C ARG A 319 -25.64 5.21 0.18
N ILE A 320 -25.79 6.44 -0.28
CA ILE A 320 -25.01 7.60 0.17
C ILE A 320 -25.99 8.70 0.56
N ILE A 321 -25.82 9.30 1.75
CA ILE A 321 -26.68 10.39 2.25
C ILE A 321 -25.80 11.53 2.74
N HIS A 322 -26.00 12.73 2.20
CA HIS A 322 -25.15 13.88 2.47
C HIS A 322 -25.04 14.21 3.97
N ASN A 323 -23.82 14.38 4.47
CA ASN A 323 -23.50 14.64 5.88
C ASN A 323 -24.07 13.61 6.88
N PHE A 324 -24.48 12.42 6.43
CA PHE A 324 -24.98 11.36 7.31
C PHE A 324 -24.09 10.11 7.22
N ILE A 325 -24.26 9.31 6.17
CA ILE A 325 -23.58 8.01 6.00
C ILE A 325 -23.32 7.68 4.54
N ASP A 326 -22.24 6.93 4.31
CA ASP A 326 -21.94 6.24 3.05
C ASP A 326 -21.93 4.73 3.32
N GLN A 327 -22.86 3.98 2.73
CA GLN A 327 -23.07 2.55 2.99
C GLN A 327 -22.60 1.66 1.84
N GLY A 328 -21.94 0.55 2.17
CA GLY A 328 -21.41 -0.43 1.22
C GLY A 328 -21.51 -1.87 1.73
N GLY A 329 -20.95 -2.81 0.96
CA GLY A 329 -20.82 -4.22 1.37
C GLY A 329 -22.05 -5.11 1.16
N MET A 330 -23.02 -4.66 0.36
CA MET A 330 -24.26 -5.41 0.10
C MET A 330 -24.05 -6.64 -0.78
N GLY A 331 -24.76 -7.73 -0.44
CA GLY A 331 -25.02 -8.85 -1.36
C GLY A 331 -24.16 -10.11 -1.15
N LEU A 332 -23.29 -10.14 -0.14
CA LEU A 332 -22.59 -11.34 0.33
C LEU A 332 -22.77 -11.53 1.85
N PRO A 333 -22.94 -12.77 2.35
CA PRO A 333 -22.98 -13.08 3.79
C PRO A 333 -21.59 -12.87 4.43
N SER A 334 -21.49 -12.75 5.76
CA SER A 334 -20.17 -12.59 6.40
C SER A 334 -19.26 -13.80 6.14
N PRO A 335 -17.95 -13.60 5.85
CA PRO A 335 -16.96 -14.66 5.78
C PRO A 335 -16.78 -15.42 7.10
N LEU A 336 -17.32 -14.92 8.23
CA LEU A 336 -17.40 -15.68 9.48
C LEU A 336 -18.39 -16.87 9.42
N GLY A 337 -19.19 -16.97 8.36
CA GLY A 337 -20.00 -18.15 8.05
C GLY A 337 -21.49 -17.89 7.85
N GLY A 338 -21.97 -16.66 7.95
CA GLY A 338 -23.40 -16.33 7.90
C GLY A 338 -23.66 -14.95 8.49
N GLU A 339 -24.72 -14.82 9.28
CA GLU A 339 -24.94 -13.65 10.13
C GLU A 339 -24.24 -13.82 11.49
N HIS A 340 -23.69 -12.74 12.02
CA HIS A 340 -23.03 -12.72 13.34
C HIS A 340 -23.67 -11.74 14.31
N ARG A 341 -23.44 -11.98 15.61
CA ARG A 341 -23.95 -11.17 16.72
C ARG A 341 -23.35 -9.76 16.73
N ASP A 342 -23.97 -8.85 17.50
CA ASP A 342 -23.37 -7.55 17.81
C ASP A 342 -22.20 -7.72 18.77
N ASP A 343 -21.12 -6.99 18.54
CA ASP A 343 -20.02 -6.90 19.49
C ASP A 343 -20.35 -5.90 20.61
N PRO A 344 -20.43 -6.33 21.89
CA PRO A 344 -20.86 -5.43 22.96
C PRO A 344 -19.90 -4.27 23.24
N GLY A 345 -18.62 -4.37 22.84
CA GLY A 345 -17.66 -3.27 22.96
C GLY A 345 -17.93 -2.17 21.92
N GLY A 346 -18.14 -2.54 20.66
CA GLY A 346 -18.49 -1.61 19.59
C GLY A 346 -19.83 -0.90 19.81
N LEU A 347 -20.80 -1.55 20.48
CA LEU A 347 -22.05 -0.89 20.90
C LEU A 347 -21.86 0.18 21.99
N ARG A 348 -20.79 0.10 22.81
CA ARG A 348 -20.46 1.12 23.82
C ARG A 348 -19.71 2.32 23.23
N LEU A 349 -19.21 2.23 22.01
CA LEU A 349 -18.59 3.34 21.30
C LEU A 349 -19.67 4.27 20.73
N ASN A 350 -19.46 5.57 20.87
CA ASN A 350 -20.35 6.59 20.34
C ASN A 350 -19.97 6.96 18.90
N HIS A 351 -20.97 7.15 18.03
CA HIS A 351 -20.87 7.70 16.68
C HIS A 351 -20.58 9.22 16.77
N SER A 352 -19.44 9.57 17.35
CA SER A 352 -19.14 10.92 17.85
C SER A 352 -18.44 11.84 16.85
N ARG A 353 -18.02 11.31 15.68
CA ARG A 353 -17.26 12.03 14.66
C ARG A 353 -17.43 11.41 13.28
N MET A 354 -17.05 12.19 12.27
CA MET A 354 -16.82 11.71 10.90
C MET A 354 -15.72 10.64 10.89
N GLY A 355 -15.76 9.71 9.94
CA GLY A 355 -14.71 8.72 9.70
C GLY A 355 -14.87 7.40 10.47
N LEU A 356 -15.78 7.33 11.45
CA LEU A 356 -16.09 6.08 12.14
C LEU A 356 -16.76 5.08 11.20
N LEU A 357 -16.36 3.82 11.28
CA LEU A 357 -16.98 2.68 10.62
C LEU A 357 -17.99 2.03 11.56
N SER A 358 -19.21 1.78 11.07
CA SER A 358 -20.28 1.14 11.85
C SER A 358 -21.02 0.10 11.02
N ILE A 359 -21.46 -0.99 11.62
CA ILE A 359 -22.24 -2.02 10.92
C ILE A 359 -23.59 -1.45 10.49
N ALA A 360 -24.01 -1.78 9.26
CA ALA A 360 -25.33 -1.44 8.73
C ALA A 360 -26.24 -2.68 8.80
N ASN A 361 -27.00 -2.82 9.88
CA ASN A 361 -28.02 -3.86 10.01
C ASN A 361 -29.45 -3.27 9.99
N ALA A 362 -30.44 -4.13 9.77
CA ALA A 362 -31.86 -3.80 9.93
C ALA A 362 -32.44 -4.33 11.25
N GLN A 363 -31.72 -5.23 11.92
CA GLN A 363 -32.11 -5.94 13.13
C GLN A 363 -30.85 -6.18 13.97
N ALA A 364 -30.94 -5.95 15.28
CA ALA A 364 -29.82 -6.16 16.19
C ALA A 364 -29.29 -7.59 16.10
N SER A 365 -27.97 -7.74 16.13
CA SER A 365 -27.24 -9.01 16.11
C SER A 365 -27.47 -9.87 14.86
N HIS A 366 -27.97 -9.28 13.76
CA HIS A 366 -28.11 -9.93 12.44
C HIS A 366 -27.14 -9.25 11.47
N ASN A 367 -25.84 -9.31 11.80
CA ASN A 367 -24.78 -8.57 11.10
C ASN A 367 -24.20 -9.38 9.95
N THR A 368 -23.98 -8.71 8.82
CA THR A 368 -23.34 -9.28 7.61
C THR A 368 -22.11 -8.43 7.25
N ASN A 369 -21.77 -8.28 5.96
CA ASN A 369 -20.69 -7.37 5.52
C ASN A 369 -21.17 -5.94 5.26
N HIS A 370 -22.45 -5.64 5.50
CA HIS A 370 -22.98 -4.30 5.30
C HIS A 370 -22.37 -3.33 6.32
N PHE A 371 -21.80 -2.23 5.84
CA PHE A 371 -21.15 -1.22 6.68
C PHE A 371 -21.58 0.20 6.29
N SER A 372 -21.35 1.15 7.21
CA SER A 372 -21.53 2.59 7.02
C SER A 372 -20.26 3.33 7.43
N ILE A 373 -19.80 4.26 6.61
CA ILE A 373 -18.84 5.31 6.99
C ILE A 373 -19.65 6.50 7.52
N MET A 374 -19.36 6.99 8.73
CA MET A 374 -20.02 8.18 9.29
C MET A 374 -19.49 9.45 8.63
N MET A 375 -20.39 10.29 8.09
CA MET A 375 -20.02 11.56 7.45
C MET A 375 -20.25 12.79 8.35
N SER A 376 -20.91 12.61 9.50
CA SER A 376 -20.91 13.53 10.64
C SER A 376 -21.31 12.78 11.92
N PRO A 377 -21.23 13.37 13.14
CA PRO A 377 -21.64 12.69 14.38
C PRO A 377 -23.13 12.25 14.37
N GLN A 378 -23.42 11.01 14.74
CA GLN A 378 -24.76 10.41 14.76
C GLN A 378 -25.20 9.86 16.14
N PRO A 379 -25.42 10.70 17.17
CA PRO A 379 -25.77 10.23 18.51
C PRO A 379 -27.00 9.32 18.58
N HIS A 380 -27.92 9.44 17.62
CA HIS A 380 -29.14 8.62 17.56
C HIS A 380 -28.89 7.13 17.23
N LEU A 381 -27.68 6.77 16.78
CA LEU A 381 -27.22 5.41 16.50
C LEU A 381 -26.44 4.76 17.67
N ASN A 382 -26.08 5.54 18.69
CA ASN A 382 -25.33 5.05 19.85
C ASN A 382 -26.09 3.93 20.57
N GLY A 383 -25.38 2.85 20.95
CA GLY A 383 -25.98 1.66 21.56
C GLY A 383 -26.86 0.82 20.63
N LYS A 384 -26.99 1.18 19.34
CA LYS A 384 -27.83 0.46 18.35
C LYS A 384 -27.05 -0.16 17.20
N MET A 385 -25.96 0.49 16.79
CA MET A 385 -25.09 0.02 15.70
C MET A 385 -23.67 -0.15 16.24
N VAL A 386 -23.01 -1.24 15.83
CA VAL A 386 -21.66 -1.60 16.27
C VAL A 386 -20.64 -0.73 15.55
N VAL A 387 -19.98 0.21 16.26
CA VAL A 387 -18.79 0.89 15.73
C VAL A 387 -17.61 -0.08 15.79
N PHE A 388 -16.90 -0.26 14.68
CA PHE A 388 -15.84 -1.28 14.56
C PHE A 388 -14.52 -0.79 13.96
N GLY A 389 -14.40 0.50 13.62
CA GLY A 389 -13.16 1.06 13.09
C GLY A 389 -13.24 2.55 12.81
N GLU A 390 -12.18 3.11 12.24
CA GLU A 390 -12.07 4.53 11.92
C GLU A 390 -11.13 4.80 10.73
N ILE A 391 -11.48 5.74 9.87
CA ILE A 391 -10.59 6.27 8.82
C ILE A 391 -9.42 7.02 9.47
N VAL A 392 -8.19 6.68 9.07
CA VAL A 392 -6.95 7.31 9.55
C VAL A 392 -6.25 8.18 8.50
N ASP A 393 -6.49 7.93 7.20
CA ASP A 393 -6.08 8.81 6.11
C ASP A 393 -7.08 8.68 4.95
N GLY A 394 -7.25 9.70 4.11
CA GLY A 394 -8.18 9.70 2.98
C GLY A 394 -9.58 10.23 3.28
N HIS A 395 -9.79 10.96 4.38
CA HIS A 395 -11.05 11.64 4.69
C HIS A 395 -11.55 12.54 3.55
N ASN A 396 -10.67 13.13 2.74
CA ASN A 396 -11.03 13.88 1.55
C ASN A 396 -11.77 13.03 0.50
N VAL A 397 -11.40 11.76 0.36
CA VAL A 397 -11.98 10.80 -0.58
C VAL A 397 -13.41 10.47 -0.16
N ALA A 398 -13.63 10.25 1.15
CA ALA A 398 -14.97 10.06 1.71
C ALA A 398 -15.85 11.31 1.55
N LEU A 399 -15.30 12.52 1.75
CA LEU A 399 -16.04 13.76 1.52
C LEU A 399 -16.43 13.96 0.06
N GLU A 400 -15.52 13.67 -0.87
CA GLU A 400 -15.75 13.77 -2.32
C GLU A 400 -16.80 12.74 -2.78
N MET A 401 -16.74 11.51 -2.25
CA MET A 401 -17.75 10.48 -2.46
C MET A 401 -19.14 10.87 -1.91
N ASN A 402 -19.23 11.38 -0.68
CA ASN A 402 -20.50 11.83 -0.11
C ASN A 402 -21.09 13.02 -0.90
N ALA A 403 -20.24 13.90 -1.44
CA ALA A 403 -20.64 15.10 -2.18
C ALA A 403 -21.37 14.81 -3.51
N ILE A 404 -21.31 13.59 -4.07
CA ILE A 404 -22.06 13.23 -5.30
C ILE A 404 -23.59 13.34 -5.14
N THR A 405 -24.07 13.42 -3.91
CA THR A 405 -25.48 13.59 -3.54
C THR A 405 -25.93 15.05 -3.50
N LEU A 406 -25.01 16.01 -3.58
CA LEU A 406 -25.34 17.43 -3.68
C LEU A 406 -26.14 17.68 -4.96
N GLY A 407 -27.29 18.34 -4.82
CA GLY A 407 -28.24 18.55 -5.92
C GLY A 407 -29.25 17.41 -6.14
N ARG A 408 -29.10 16.24 -5.50
CA ARG A 408 -30.11 15.16 -5.58
C ARG A 408 -31.31 15.43 -4.65
N PRO A 409 -32.51 14.93 -4.98
CA PRO A 409 -33.64 14.89 -4.05
C PRO A 409 -33.24 14.27 -2.70
N LYS A 410 -33.68 14.87 -1.59
CA LYS A 410 -33.29 14.50 -0.20
C LYS A 410 -31.78 14.50 0.10
N ARG A 411 -30.93 14.90 -0.85
CA ARG A 411 -29.46 14.73 -0.81
C ARG A 411 -29.06 13.27 -0.54
N GLU A 412 -29.76 12.35 -1.20
CA GLU A 412 -29.58 10.91 -1.08
C GLU A 412 -29.35 10.30 -2.47
N CYS A 413 -28.49 9.29 -2.54
CA CYS A 413 -28.41 8.37 -3.68
C CYS A 413 -28.70 6.95 -3.18
N VAL A 414 -29.66 6.28 -3.82
CA VAL A 414 -30.03 4.87 -3.58
C VAL A 414 -29.70 4.09 -4.84
N ASP A 415 -29.18 2.88 -4.66
CA ASP A 415 -28.54 2.08 -5.71
C ASP A 415 -27.43 2.83 -6.48
N CYS A 416 -26.64 3.63 -5.75
CA CYS A 416 -25.54 4.38 -6.34
C CYS A 416 -24.54 3.43 -7.02
N LYS A 417 -24.33 3.64 -8.33
CA LYS A 417 -23.28 2.97 -9.12
C LYS A 417 -22.04 3.83 -9.33
N GLU A 418 -22.12 5.12 -9.01
CA GLU A 418 -21.05 6.09 -9.29
C GLU A 418 -19.82 5.84 -8.41
N ALA A 419 -20.02 5.50 -7.14
CA ALA A 419 -18.96 5.23 -6.17
C ALA A 419 -18.65 3.73 -6.07
N GLN A 420 -17.38 3.36 -6.36
CA GLN A 420 -16.93 1.97 -6.39
C GLN A 420 -15.59 1.78 -5.66
N VAL A 421 -15.47 0.67 -4.93
CA VAL A 421 -14.17 0.18 -4.41
C VAL A 421 -13.47 -0.56 -5.55
N ILE A 422 -12.46 0.05 -6.17
CA ILE A 422 -11.73 -0.55 -7.31
C ILE A 422 -10.59 -1.48 -6.87
N ALA A 423 -10.06 -1.28 -5.67
CA ALA A 423 -9.19 -2.21 -4.98
C ALA A 423 -9.36 -2.07 -3.46
N CYS A 424 -9.09 -3.15 -2.74
CA CYS A 424 -9.09 -3.20 -1.28
C CYS A 424 -8.01 -4.17 -0.81
N GLY A 425 -7.59 -4.04 0.45
CA GLY A 425 -6.56 -4.92 1.00
C GLY A 425 -6.25 -4.63 2.46
N GLN A 426 -5.21 -5.30 2.96
CA GLN A 426 -4.69 -5.18 4.31
C GLN A 426 -3.18 -4.93 4.26
N TYR A 427 -2.71 -3.90 4.96
CA TYR A 427 -1.29 -3.50 4.93
C TYR A 427 -0.37 -4.39 5.77
N ARG A 428 -0.87 -4.87 6.90
CA ARG A 428 -0.10 -5.53 7.96
C ARG A 428 -0.56 -6.97 8.09
N ARG A 429 0.30 -7.96 7.84
CA ARG A 429 0.01 -9.39 8.05
C ARG A 429 0.89 -9.94 9.18
N GLY A 430 0.32 -10.73 10.10
CA GLY A 430 1.03 -11.39 11.20
C GLY A 430 1.44 -10.44 12.32
N SER A 431 0.54 -10.18 13.28
CA SER A 431 0.59 -8.96 14.10
C SER A 431 0.11 -9.15 15.53
N ALA A 432 0.47 -8.20 16.41
CA ALA A 432 0.19 -8.28 17.85
C ALA A 432 -1.30 -8.25 18.26
N TRP A 433 -2.22 -8.00 17.34
CA TRP A 433 -3.67 -8.02 17.61
C TRP A 433 -4.31 -9.40 17.47
N ASP A 434 -3.55 -10.43 17.09
CA ASP A 434 -3.94 -11.84 17.24
C ASP A 434 -3.92 -12.26 18.74
N GLU A 435 -4.49 -11.41 19.58
CA GLU A 435 -4.74 -11.68 20.99
C GLU A 435 -5.63 -12.92 21.09
N GLN A 436 -5.25 -13.86 21.96
CA GLN A 436 -5.94 -15.12 22.17
C GLN A 436 -7.46 -14.91 22.35
N ARG A 437 -7.87 -13.85 23.06
CA ARG A 437 -9.27 -13.48 23.30
C ARG A 437 -10.05 -13.13 22.02
N VAL A 438 -9.44 -12.41 21.08
CA VAL A 438 -10.06 -12.06 19.79
C VAL A 438 -10.30 -13.33 18.99
N GLN A 439 -9.27 -14.18 18.90
CA GLN A 439 -9.33 -15.47 18.21
C GLN A 439 -10.31 -16.47 18.85
N GLU A 440 -10.42 -16.47 20.18
CA GLU A 440 -11.44 -17.24 20.91
C GLU A 440 -12.86 -16.77 20.61
N THR A 441 -13.07 -15.45 20.49
CA THR A 441 -14.38 -14.87 20.15
C THR A 441 -14.82 -15.28 18.73
N ILE A 442 -13.91 -15.15 17.76
CA ILE A 442 -14.13 -15.56 16.36
C ILE A 442 -14.42 -17.07 16.29
N ARG A 443 -13.65 -17.89 17.02
CA ARG A 443 -13.84 -19.35 17.06
C ARG A 443 -15.19 -19.72 17.68
N ALA A 444 -15.58 -19.09 18.78
CA ALA A 444 -16.87 -19.35 19.44
C ALA A 444 -18.05 -19.04 18.51
N GLU A 445 -17.99 -17.95 17.73
CA GLU A 445 -19.04 -17.60 16.77
C GLU A 445 -19.09 -18.57 15.58
N ARG A 446 -17.93 -19.01 15.07
CA ARG A 446 -17.87 -20.08 14.05
C ARG A 446 -18.45 -21.41 14.56
N GLU A 447 -18.21 -21.77 15.83
CA GLU A 447 -18.82 -22.96 16.44
C GLU A 447 -20.32 -22.81 16.69
N ARG A 448 -20.80 -21.63 17.11
CA ARG A 448 -22.24 -21.31 17.21
C ARG A 448 -22.96 -21.61 15.89
N LEU A 449 -22.41 -21.11 14.78
CA LEU A 449 -22.95 -21.32 13.44
C LEU A 449 -22.96 -22.79 13.02
N LYS A 450 -21.89 -23.55 13.31
CA LYS A 450 -21.84 -25.01 13.02
C LYS A 450 -22.91 -25.80 13.77
N LYS A 451 -23.25 -25.40 14.99
CA LYS A 451 -24.28 -26.04 15.82
C LYS A 451 -25.72 -25.61 15.47
N GLY A 452 -25.89 -24.61 14.59
CA GLY A 452 -27.19 -24.01 14.30
C GLY A 452 -27.78 -23.23 15.49
N GLU A 453 -26.96 -22.80 16.44
CA GLU A 453 -27.41 -22.03 17.60
C GLU A 453 -27.92 -20.64 17.13
N PRO A 454 -29.14 -20.22 17.53
CA PRO A 454 -29.75 -18.99 17.03
C PRO A 454 -29.02 -17.72 17.50
N LEU A 455 -29.32 -16.62 16.81
CA LEU A 455 -28.96 -15.28 17.24
C LEU A 455 -29.84 -14.85 18.44
N PRO A 456 -29.40 -13.91 19.28
CA PRO A 456 -30.23 -13.35 20.35
C PRO A 456 -31.52 -12.76 19.77
N GLY A 457 -32.61 -12.84 20.54
CA GLY A 457 -33.90 -12.30 20.14
C GLY A 457 -33.87 -10.78 19.91
N ILE A 458 -34.83 -10.31 19.10
CA ILE A 458 -35.03 -8.88 18.80
C ILE A 458 -35.20 -8.10 20.12
N TRP A 459 -34.43 -7.01 20.28
CA TRP A 459 -34.62 -5.89 21.23
C TRP A 459 -35.61 -6.18 22.38
N GLY A 460 -35.12 -6.84 23.44
CA GLY A 460 -35.83 -7.02 24.71
C GLY A 460 -35.45 -5.97 25.74
#